data_AF-A0A940I1Y4-F1
#
_entry.id   AF-A0A940I1Y4-F1
#
_cell.length_a   1.000
_cell.length_b   1.000
_cell.length_c   1.000
_cell.angle_alpha   90.00
_cell.angle_beta   90.00
_cell.angle_gamma   90.00
#
_symmetry.space_group_name_H-M   'P 1'
#
loop_
_entity.id
_entity.type
_entity.pdbx_description
1 polymer ?
#
loop_
_entity_poly.entity_id
_entity_poly.type
_entity_poly.pdbx_seq_one_letter_code
_entity_poly.pdbx_strand_id
1 'polypeptide(L)'
;MLIARLEMGNKSGRLCFDGQRTFLAEWTAEEIVQAVAPFLDRELTYKTSKWVDGHKVKEVCTAAPNTLEHFSALVWHYLPHKAGVKITFVGPDGTD
;
A
#
# COMPACT_ATOMS: atom_id res chain seq x y z
N MET A 1 13.86 -2.61 -5.07
CA MET A 1 12.94 -2.32 -3.97
C MET A 1 11.96 -1.25 -4.42
N LEU A 2 10.67 -1.44 -4.18
CA LEU A 2 9.64 -0.41 -4.36
C LEU A 2 9.39 0.27 -3.02
N ILE A 3 9.14 1.58 -3.07
CA ILE A 3 8.84 2.40 -1.90
C ILE A 3 7.56 3.18 -2.13
N ALA A 4 6.78 3.36 -1.08
CA ALA A 4 5.68 4.32 -1.01
C ALA A 4 5.90 5.26 0.19
N ARG A 5 5.93 6.57 -0.07
CA ARG A 5 6.04 7.58 0.98
C ARG A 5 4.68 7.81 1.62
N LEU A 6 4.65 7.66 2.95
CA LEU A 6 3.46 7.76 3.78
C LEU A 6 3.46 9.08 4.54
N GLU A 7 2.31 9.74 4.62
CA GLU A 7 2.10 10.94 5.42
C GLU A 7 0.80 10.88 6.23
N MET A 8 0.86 11.35 7.47
CA MET A 8 -0.30 11.49 8.34
C MET A 8 -0.14 12.77 9.16
N GLY A 9 -0.76 13.86 8.72
CA GLY A 9 -0.51 15.20 9.30
C GLY A 9 0.94 15.63 9.11
N ASN A 10 1.66 15.90 10.21
CA ASN A 10 3.09 16.22 10.20
C ASN A 10 4.00 14.99 10.36
N LYS A 11 3.43 13.78 10.33
CA LYS A 11 4.15 12.51 10.46
C LYS A 11 4.47 11.93 9.10
N SER A 12 5.60 11.24 9.00
CA SER A 12 6.07 10.63 7.78
C SER A 12 6.57 9.20 8.02
N GLY A 13 6.57 8.41 6.94
CA GLY A 13 7.06 7.05 6.94
C GLY A 13 7.28 6.52 5.54
N ARG A 14 7.75 5.27 5.45
CA ARG A 14 7.87 4.55 4.18
C ARG A 14 7.34 3.14 4.32
N LEU A 15 6.50 2.75 3.37
CA LEU A 15 6.18 1.35 3.09
C LEU A 15 7.12 0.86 1.99
N CYS A 16 7.77 -0.27 2.21
CA CYS A 16 8.75 -0.86 1.32
C CYS A 16 8.27 -2.24 0.85
N PHE A 17 8.65 -2.59 -0.38
CA PHE A 17 8.56 -3.94 -0.91
C PHE A 17 9.90 -4.34 -1.54
N ASP A 18 10.62 -5.28 -0.92
CA ASP A 18 11.94 -5.70 -1.39
C ASP A 18 11.89 -6.68 -2.57
N GLY A 19 10.71 -7.22 -2.88
CA GLY A 19 10.53 -8.32 -3.83
C GLY A 19 10.02 -9.58 -3.16
N GLN A 20 10.23 -9.72 -1.85
CA GLN A 20 9.72 -10.84 -1.07
C GLN A 20 8.77 -10.44 0.04
N ARG A 21 8.92 -9.25 0.65
CA ARG A 21 8.10 -8.83 1.79
C ARG A 21 7.69 -7.38 1.72
N THR A 22 6.53 -7.08 2.31
CA THR A 22 6.08 -5.71 2.52
C THR A 22 6.33 -5.32 3.97
N PHE A 23 7.03 -4.21 4.20
CA PHE A 23 7.41 -3.77 5.56
C PHE A 23 7.48 -2.25 5.66
N LEU A 24 7.45 -1.72 6.89
CA LEU A 24 7.66 -0.30 7.15
C LEU A 24 9.13 -0.03 7.45
N ALA A 25 9.65 1.10 6.97
CA ALA A 25 11.00 1.54 7.32
C ALA A 25 11.10 1.85 8.83
N GLU A 26 12.25 1.60 9.45
CA GLU A 26 12.45 1.70 10.91
C GLU A 26 12.14 3.07 11.50
N TRP A 27 12.38 4.15 10.74
CA TRP A 27 12.12 5.52 11.18
C TRP A 27 10.66 5.96 10.97
N THR A 28 9.79 5.08 10.46
CA THR A 28 8.38 5.40 10.24
C THR A 28 7.72 5.80 11.56
N ALA A 29 7.01 6.94 11.55
CA ALA A 29 6.33 7.44 12.74
C ALA A 29 5.38 6.38 13.34
N GLU A 30 5.37 6.27 14.67
CA GLU A 30 4.63 5.23 15.40
C GLU A 30 3.14 5.23 15.05
N GLU A 31 2.52 6.40 14.89
CA GLU A 31 1.12 6.52 14.50
C GLU A 31 0.83 5.89 13.14
N ILE A 32 1.76 6.03 12.19
CA ILE A 32 1.66 5.39 10.88
C ILE A 32 1.87 3.88 11.03
N VAL A 33 2.80 3.44 11.87
CA VAL A 33 3.00 2.01 12.18
C VAL A 33 1.71 1.40 12.72
N GLN A 34 1.09 2.02 13.73
CA GLN A 34 -0.15 1.54 14.33
C GLN A 34 -1.31 1.50 13.32
N ALA A 35 -1.38 2.48 12.42
CA ALA A 35 -2.41 2.52 11.38
C ALA A 35 -2.21 1.47 10.28
N VAL A 36 -0.96 1.16 9.91
CA VAL A 36 -0.62 0.29 8.78
C VAL A 36 -0.45 -1.18 9.21
N ALA A 37 0.11 -1.45 10.39
CA ALA A 37 0.43 -2.79 10.86
C ALA A 37 -0.72 -3.81 10.77
N PRO A 38 -2.00 -3.46 11.06
CA PRO A 38 -3.12 -4.40 10.94
C PRO A 38 -3.36 -4.92 9.52
N PHE A 39 -2.76 -4.28 8.51
CA PHE A 39 -2.92 -4.61 7.10
C PHE A 39 -1.69 -5.28 6.48
N LEU A 40 -0.55 -5.38 7.18
CA LEU A 40 0.71 -5.88 6.60
C LEU A 40 0.73 -7.42 6.43
N ASP A 41 0.22 -8.15 7.40
CA ASP A 41 0.34 -9.61 7.48
C ASP A 41 -0.99 -10.33 7.20
N ARG A 42 -1.92 -9.68 6.51
CA ARG A 42 -3.21 -10.28 6.17
C ARG A 42 -3.54 -10.12 4.71
N GLU A 43 -4.44 -10.99 4.25
CA GLU A 43 -5.02 -10.88 2.93
C GLU A 43 -5.89 -9.62 2.81
N LEU A 44 -5.80 -8.96 1.65
CA LEU A 44 -6.52 -7.72 1.37
C LEU A 44 -7.49 -7.90 0.22
N THR A 45 -8.77 -7.71 0.48
CA THR A 45 -9.81 -7.68 -0.55
C THR A 45 -10.06 -6.25 -1.02
N TYR A 46 -9.93 -5.97 -2.31
CA TYR A 46 -10.16 -4.63 -2.86
C TYR A 46 -11.02 -4.68 -4.13
N LYS A 47 -11.66 -3.56 -4.43
CA LYS A 47 -12.45 -3.39 -5.64
C LYS A 47 -11.63 -2.63 -6.67
N THR A 48 -11.49 -3.21 -7.85
CA THR A 48 -10.87 -2.55 -9.00
C THR A 48 -11.85 -2.51 -10.17
N SER A 49 -11.45 -1.85 -11.25
CA SER A 49 -12.20 -1.86 -12.50
C SER A 49 -11.29 -2.27 -13.64
N LYS A 50 -11.75 -3.23 -14.44
CA LYS A 50 -11.04 -3.73 -15.62
C LYS A 50 -11.90 -3.48 -16.85
N TRP A 51 -11.25 -3.22 -17.98
CA TRP A 51 -11.92 -3.16 -19.27
C TRP A 51 -11.93 -4.56 -19.88
N VAL A 52 -13.11 -5.05 -20.22
CA VAL A 52 -13.35 -6.34 -20.89
C VAL A 52 -14.27 -6.04 -22.07
N ASP A 53 -13.82 -6.37 -23.29
CA ASP A 53 -14.58 -6.15 -24.53
C ASP A 53 -15.16 -4.73 -24.69
N GLY A 54 -14.41 -3.70 -24.28
CA GLY A 54 -14.84 -2.30 -24.36
C GLY A 54 -15.80 -1.85 -23.26
N HIS A 55 -16.10 -2.70 -22.27
CA HIS A 55 -16.92 -2.37 -21.11
C HIS A 55 -16.09 -2.35 -19.83
N LYS A 56 -16.32 -1.33 -18.97
CA LYS A 56 -15.70 -1.24 -17.65
C LYS A 56 -16.47 -2.10 -16.65
N VAL A 57 -15.86 -3.20 -16.20
CA VAL A 57 -16.42 -4.14 -15.24
C VAL A 57 -15.78 -3.91 -13.87
N LYS A 58 -16.58 -3.91 -12.79
CA LYS A 58 -16.07 -3.89 -11.42
C LYS A 58 -15.74 -5.31 -10.99
N GLU A 59 -14.55 -5.50 -10.46
CA GLU A 59 -14.06 -6.78 -9.98
C GLU A 59 -13.65 -6.66 -8.52
N VAL A 60 -13.91 -7.72 -7.75
CA VAL A 60 -13.39 -7.88 -6.39
C VAL A 60 -12.16 -8.78 -6.49
N CYS A 61 -11.01 -8.24 -6.13
CA CYS A 61 -9.73 -8.94 -6.12
C CYS A 61 -9.28 -9.16 -4.67
N THR A 62 -8.41 -10.14 -4.50
CA THR A 62 -7.86 -10.52 -3.21
C THR A 62 -6.35 -10.68 -3.35
N ALA A 63 -5.60 -9.89 -2.58
CA ALA A 63 -4.15 -9.90 -2.59
C ALA A 63 -3.58 -10.60 -1.36
N ALA A 64 -2.82 -11.66 -1.57
CA ALA A 64 -2.12 -12.38 -0.51
C ALA A 64 -0.95 -11.55 0.05
N PRO A 65 -0.67 -11.60 1.37
CA PRO A 65 0.38 -10.80 2.00
C PRO A 65 1.74 -11.04 1.37
N ASN A 66 2.63 -10.04 1.46
CA ASN A 66 4.00 -10.10 0.95
C ASN A 66 4.13 -10.30 -0.58
N THR A 67 3.09 -9.96 -1.33
CA THR A 67 3.13 -9.93 -2.80
C THR A 67 3.19 -8.49 -3.33
N LEU A 68 3.60 -8.33 -4.59
CA LEU A 68 3.53 -7.04 -5.27
C LEU A 68 2.10 -6.51 -5.33
N GLU A 69 1.12 -7.40 -5.55
CA GLU A 69 -0.30 -7.03 -5.57
C GLU A 69 -0.75 -6.53 -4.20
N HIS A 70 -0.28 -7.15 -3.12
CA HIS A 70 -0.57 -6.70 -1.75
C HIS A 70 0.01 -5.33 -1.43
N PHE A 71 1.27 -5.08 -1.83
CA PHE A 71 1.84 -3.73 -1.75
C PHE A 71 0.98 -2.71 -2.52
N SER A 72 0.58 -3.04 -3.75
CA SER A 72 -0.29 -2.18 -4.56
C SER A 72 -1.65 -1.95 -3.89
N ALA A 73 -2.28 -3.00 -3.34
CA ALA A 73 -3.56 -2.92 -2.65
C ALA A 73 -3.48 -2.03 -1.40
N LEU A 74 -2.41 -2.15 -0.61
CA LEU A 74 -2.13 -1.26 0.52
C LEU A 74 -2.12 0.20 0.07
N VAL A 75 -1.24 0.51 -0.87
CA VAL A 75 -0.97 1.88 -1.33
C VAL A 75 -2.22 2.54 -1.92
N TRP A 76 -2.96 1.85 -2.78
CA TRP A 76 -4.01 2.49 -3.57
C TRP A 76 -5.42 2.34 -3.00
N HIS A 77 -5.68 1.29 -2.20
CA HIS A 77 -7.04 0.95 -1.80
C HIS A 77 -7.25 0.95 -0.29
N TYR A 78 -6.22 0.66 0.51
CA TYR A 78 -6.35 0.52 1.95
C TYR A 78 -5.82 1.74 2.70
N LEU A 79 -4.56 2.10 2.54
CA LEU A 79 -3.93 3.13 3.39
C LEU A 79 -4.63 4.50 3.30
N PRO A 80 -4.96 5.03 2.11
CA PRO A 80 -5.68 6.30 2.00
C PRO A 80 -7.11 6.28 2.56
N HIS A 81 -7.79 5.13 2.46
CA HIS A 81 -9.23 5.03 2.71
C HIS A 81 -9.60 4.39 4.05
N LYS A 82 -8.72 3.57 4.61
CA LYS A 82 -8.95 2.77 5.82
C LYS A 82 -8.00 3.14 6.95
N ALA A 83 -6.78 3.56 6.64
CA ALA A 83 -5.77 3.93 7.63
C ALA A 83 -5.62 5.45 7.80
N GLY A 84 -6.23 6.27 6.94
CA GLY A 84 -6.07 7.73 6.97
C GLY A 84 -4.66 8.20 6.62
N VAL A 85 -3.88 7.35 5.95
CA VAL A 85 -2.49 7.60 5.56
C VAL A 85 -2.46 8.04 4.10
N LYS A 86 -1.92 9.23 3.85
CA LYS A 86 -1.74 9.76 2.50
C LYS A 86 -0.50 9.16 1.86
N ILE A 87 -0.60 8.80 0.58
CA ILE A 87 0.55 8.42 -0.25
C ILE A 87 0.99 9.62 -1.06
N THR A 88 2.27 10.00 -0.99
CA THR A 88 2.82 11.13 -1.76
C THR A 88 3.78 10.73 -2.87
N PHE A 89 4.36 9.54 -2.79
CA PHE A 89 5.27 9.03 -3.81
C PHE A 89 5.20 7.52 -3.85
N VAL A 90 5.31 6.94 -5.05
CA VAL A 90 5.49 5.50 -5.27
C VAL A 90 6.52 5.31 -6.38
N GLY A 91 7.60 4.57 -6.11
CA GLY A 91 8.67 4.38 -7.08
C GLY A 91 9.76 3.43 -6.61
N PRO A 92 10.82 3.24 -7.41
CA PRO A 92 11.98 2.46 -6.98
C PRO A 92 12.80 3.24 -5.95
N ASP A 93 13.47 2.49 -5.08
CA ASP A 93 14.44 3.04 -4.13
C ASP A 93 15.54 3.85 -4.84
N GLY A 94 15.93 4.99 -4.27
CA GLY A 94 16.92 5.92 -4.86
C GLY A 94 16.36 6.99 -5.80
N THR A 95 15.04 7.10 -5.93
CA THR A 95 14.38 8.22 -6.61
C THR A 95 13.85 9.18 -5.54
N ASP A 96 14.52 10.31 -5.33
CA ASP A 96 14.08 11.42 -4.47
C ASP A 96 13.44 12.54 -5.32
#